data_AF-A0A2E5U314-F1
#
_entry.id   AF-A0A2E5U314-F1
#
_cell.length_a   1.000
_cell.length_b   1.000
_cell.length_c   1.000
_cell.angle_alpha   90.00
_cell.angle_beta   90.00
_cell.angle_gamma   90.00
#
_symmetry.space_group_name_H-M   'P 1'
#
loop_
_entity.id
_entity.type
_entity.pdbx_description
1 polymer ?
#
loop_
_entity_poly.entity_id
_entity_poly.type
_entity_poly.pdbx_seq_one_letter_code
_entity_poly.pdbx_strand_id
1 'polypeptide(L)'
;MKSLYSFNFFMSIIILFASCEDQGGPSYGCTDIDACNFDSEAEIEDGSCEYPDPIGSITGFADYCDCTGSTVQILDCYGECGGEAVSDCEGNCDDIVYTYNDIKNKMSSIGCLGCHTGTSSGGLDLSTYAGLTSLNTNSGGILDLDCATYTTSILLQKINGGSMSSYADSELIEMLTTWISQGAPG
;
A
#
# COMPACT_ATOMS: atom_id res chain seq x y z
N MET A 1 49.76 -48.98 48.20
CA MET A 1 49.20 -47.75 48.85
C MET A 1 49.82 -46.54 48.16
N LYS A 2 49.04 -45.50 47.84
CA LYS A 2 49.20 -44.54 46.71
C LYS A 2 48.64 -45.18 45.43
N SER A 3 47.58 -44.72 44.77
CA SER A 3 46.93 -43.42 44.74
C SER A 3 45.43 -43.63 44.48
N LEU A 4 44.61 -43.60 45.53
CA LEU A 4 43.13 -43.55 45.42
C LEU A 4 42.60 -42.11 45.52
N TYR A 5 43.49 -41.12 45.64
CA TYR A 5 43.15 -39.71 45.84
C TYR A 5 43.27 -38.85 44.58
N SER A 6 43.76 -39.37 43.44
CA SER A 6 43.89 -38.59 42.20
C SER A 6 42.72 -38.74 41.22
N PHE A 7 41.77 -39.64 41.49
CA PHE A 7 40.63 -39.89 40.59
C PHE A 7 39.34 -39.18 41.02
N ASN A 8 39.28 -38.68 42.27
CA ASN A 8 38.11 -38.02 42.84
C ASN A 8 38.15 -36.48 42.80
N PHE A 9 39.23 -35.87 42.30
CA PHE A 9 39.31 -34.40 42.21
C PHE A 9 38.86 -33.88 40.83
N PHE A 10 39.12 -34.64 39.76
CA PHE A 10 38.69 -34.27 38.40
C PHE A 10 37.18 -34.48 38.16
N MET A 11 36.54 -35.38 38.91
CA MET A 11 35.11 -35.67 38.75
C MET A 11 34.20 -34.73 39.55
N SER A 12 34.75 -33.81 40.36
CA SER A 12 34.00 -32.78 41.08
C SER A 12 34.04 -31.39 40.42
N ILE A 13 34.92 -31.16 39.44
CA ILE A 13 35.00 -29.87 38.72
C ILE A 13 34.15 -29.87 37.43
N ILE A 14 33.91 -31.05 36.83
CA ILE A 14 33.07 -31.17 35.63
C ILE A 14 31.59 -30.85 35.94
N ILE A 15 31.14 -31.07 37.18
CA ILE A 15 29.76 -30.78 37.62
C ILE A 15 29.55 -29.27 37.89
N LEU A 16 30.62 -28.49 38.03
CA LEU A 16 30.54 -27.02 38.24
C LEU A 16 30.38 -26.22 36.94
N PHE A 17 30.59 -26.84 35.76
CA PHE A 17 30.44 -26.19 34.45
C PHE A 17 29.44 -26.87 33.51
N ALA A 18 28.81 -27.98 33.92
CA ALA A 18 27.87 -28.74 33.09
C ALA A 18 26.41 -28.57 33.56
N SER A 19 25.94 -27.34 33.72
CA SER A 19 24.50 -27.08 33.95
C SER A 19 23.94 -25.88 33.18
N CYS A 20 24.55 -25.51 32.06
CA CYS A 20 23.75 -24.89 31.00
C CYS A 20 23.64 -25.90 29.86
N GLU A 21 23.02 -27.03 30.16
CA GLU A 21 22.25 -27.68 29.11
C GLU A 21 21.14 -26.68 28.80
N ASP A 22 21.16 -26.13 27.60
CA ASP A 22 20.08 -25.36 26.99
C ASP A 22 18.85 -26.26 26.85
N GLN A 23 18.27 -26.63 28.00
CA GLN A 23 16.95 -27.21 28.07
C GLN A 23 16.04 -26.03 27.81
N GLY A 24 15.62 -25.88 26.54
CA GLY A 24 14.79 -24.79 26.07
C GLY A 24 13.77 -24.39 27.13
N GLY A 25 14.03 -23.24 27.77
CA GLY A 25 13.10 -22.67 28.72
C GLY A 25 11.78 -22.37 28.01
N PRO A 26 10.69 -22.14 28.76
CA PRO A 26 9.42 -21.77 28.13
C PRO A 26 9.66 -20.59 27.19
N SER A 27 9.18 -20.72 25.96
CA SER A 27 9.23 -19.69 24.94
C SER A 27 8.28 -18.56 25.34
N TYR A 28 8.80 -17.34 25.29
CA TYR A 28 8.06 -16.12 25.61
C TYR A 28 7.69 -15.41 24.30
N GLY A 29 6.44 -14.99 24.19
CA GLY A 29 5.92 -14.28 23.03
C GLY A 29 4.41 -14.06 23.18
N CYS A 30 3.77 -13.50 22.16
CA CYS A 30 2.32 -13.30 22.19
C CYS A 30 1.59 -14.63 21.90
N THR A 31 0.73 -15.06 22.83
CA THR A 31 -0.07 -16.30 22.71
C THR A 31 -1.53 -16.01 22.34
N ASP A 32 -1.93 -14.74 22.26
CA ASP A 32 -3.26 -14.32 21.81
C ASP A 32 -3.38 -14.43 20.28
N ILE A 33 -4.27 -15.30 19.81
CA ILE A 33 -4.54 -15.54 18.40
C ILE A 33 -5.13 -14.32 17.68
N ASP A 34 -5.71 -13.38 18.42
CA ASP A 34 -6.29 -12.15 17.89
C ASP A 34 -5.25 -11.01 17.81
N ALA A 35 -4.02 -11.23 18.29
CA ALA A 35 -2.92 -10.28 18.21
C ALA A 35 -2.13 -10.41 16.90
N CYS A 36 -1.51 -9.31 16.50
CA CYS A 36 -0.79 -9.12 15.25
C CYS A 36 0.51 -9.92 15.16
N ASN A 37 1.17 -10.10 16.30
CA ASN A 37 2.44 -10.77 16.47
C ASN A 37 2.28 -12.10 17.21
N PHE A 38 1.16 -12.79 17.01
CA PHE A 38 0.92 -14.12 17.56
C PHE A 38 2.06 -15.08 17.19
N ASP A 39 2.64 -15.72 18.22
CA ASP A 39 3.68 -16.72 18.10
C ASP A 39 3.13 -18.08 18.55
N SER A 40 2.90 -18.98 17.59
CA SER A 40 2.41 -20.33 17.85
C SER A 40 3.40 -21.21 18.63
N GLU A 41 4.68 -20.83 18.66
CA GLU A 41 5.70 -21.51 19.44
C GLU A 41 5.82 -20.93 20.86
N ALA A 42 5.20 -19.79 21.18
CA ALA A 42 5.21 -19.19 22.52
C ALA A 42 4.32 -19.96 23.50
N GLU A 43 4.91 -20.36 24.63
CA GLU A 43 4.22 -21.05 25.72
C GLU A 43 3.75 -20.08 26.82
N ILE A 44 4.35 -18.89 26.91
CA ILE A 44 4.08 -17.90 27.95
C ILE A 44 3.93 -16.50 27.35
N GLU A 45 2.81 -15.85 27.65
CA GLU A 45 2.57 -14.42 27.38
C GLU A 45 3.62 -13.53 28.04
N ASP A 46 4.32 -12.74 27.22
CA ASP A 46 5.32 -11.77 27.69
C ASP A 46 4.80 -10.31 27.70
N GLY A 47 3.56 -10.11 27.28
CA GLY A 47 2.93 -8.79 27.18
C GLY A 47 3.36 -7.99 25.96
N SER A 48 4.01 -8.61 24.97
CA SER A 48 4.39 -8.00 23.70
C SER A 48 3.25 -7.94 22.67
N CYS A 49 2.07 -8.51 22.95
CA CYS A 49 0.96 -8.55 21.99
C CYS A 49 0.59 -7.16 21.45
N GLU A 50 0.69 -7.00 20.14
CA GLU A 50 0.25 -5.83 19.40
C GLU A 50 -1.15 -6.09 18.85
N TYR A 51 -2.04 -5.11 18.97
CA TYR A 51 -3.43 -5.21 18.51
C TYR A 51 -3.73 -4.09 17.52
N PRO A 52 -4.57 -4.34 16.50
CA PRO A 52 -4.94 -3.31 15.53
C PRO A 52 -5.71 -2.17 16.21
N ASP A 53 -5.39 -0.92 15.87
CA ASP A 53 -6.11 0.26 16.39
C ASP A 53 -7.55 0.27 15.83
N PRO A 54 -8.59 0.36 16.69
CA PRO A 54 -9.98 0.40 16.25
C PRO A 54 -10.36 1.65 15.43
N ILE A 55 -9.49 2.68 15.35
CA ILE A 55 -9.78 3.91 14.60
C ILE A 55 -8.59 4.28 13.72
N GLY A 56 -8.71 3.98 12.42
CA GLY A 56 -7.80 4.41 11.36
C GLY A 56 -7.38 5.88 11.53
N SER A 57 -6.14 6.07 11.96
CA SER A 57 -5.57 7.35 12.31
C SER A 57 -5.32 8.18 11.05
N ILE A 58 -6.26 9.10 10.76
CA ILE A 58 -6.13 10.41 10.08
C ILE A 58 -5.39 10.55 8.73
N THR A 59 -4.73 9.54 8.17
CA THR A 59 -4.05 9.61 6.86
C THR A 59 -4.56 8.60 5.84
N GLY A 60 -5.65 7.88 6.14
CA GLY A 60 -6.31 6.98 5.19
C GLY A 60 -5.59 5.65 4.94
N PHE A 61 -4.53 5.36 5.70
CA PHE A 61 -3.89 4.05 5.74
C PHE A 61 -4.06 3.51 7.17
N ALA A 62 -4.86 2.46 7.33
CA ALA A 62 -4.97 1.78 8.61
C ALA A 62 -3.66 1.00 8.86
N ASP A 63 -3.07 1.17 10.04
CA ASP A 63 -2.07 0.25 10.55
C ASP A 63 -2.83 -1.02 10.99
N TYR A 64 -3.12 -1.88 10.02
CA TYR A 64 -3.84 -3.14 10.17
C TYR A 64 -2.83 -4.26 9.97
N CYS A 65 -2.80 -5.21 10.89
CA CYS A 65 -1.75 -6.22 10.94
C CYS A 65 -1.79 -7.21 9.76
N ASP A 66 -0.60 -7.53 9.26
CA ASP A 66 -0.21 -8.27 8.04
C ASP A 66 -0.69 -9.76 7.98
N CYS A 67 -0.51 -10.37 6.80
CA CYS A 67 -0.70 -11.75 6.31
C CYS A 67 -0.11 -12.90 7.15
N THR A 68 0.08 -12.73 8.46
CA THR A 68 0.49 -13.80 9.38
C THR A 68 -0.49 -14.09 10.51
N GLY A 69 -1.73 -13.58 10.53
CA GLY A 69 -2.67 -14.17 11.51
C GLY A 69 -4.09 -13.69 11.77
N SER A 70 -4.67 -12.62 11.20
CA SER A 70 -6.11 -12.35 11.40
C SER A 70 -6.84 -11.57 10.29
N THR A 71 -8.16 -11.47 10.43
CA THR A 71 -9.24 -11.61 9.42
C THR A 71 -9.56 -10.44 8.49
N VAL A 72 -8.60 -9.65 8.03
CA VAL A 72 -8.79 -8.81 6.84
C VAL A 72 -7.52 -8.82 6.01
N GLN A 73 -7.61 -9.46 4.84
CA GLN A 73 -6.61 -9.39 3.80
C GLN A 73 -6.54 -7.92 3.32
N ILE A 74 -5.50 -7.15 3.69
CA ILE A 74 -5.07 -6.01 2.87
C ILE A 74 -3.97 -6.53 1.95
N LEU A 75 -4.40 -7.49 1.14
CA LEU A 75 -3.67 -7.98 0.02
C LEU A 75 -3.83 -6.95 -1.08
N ASP A 76 -2.73 -6.52 -1.69
CA ASP A 76 -2.83 -5.87 -2.97
C ASP A 76 -3.45 -6.83 -4.00
N CYS A 77 -3.72 -6.37 -5.20
CA CYS A 77 -4.34 -7.24 -6.20
C CYS A 77 -3.45 -8.41 -6.66
N TYR A 78 -2.15 -8.45 -6.29
CA TYR A 78 -1.22 -9.51 -6.65
C TYR A 78 -1.14 -10.63 -5.63
N GLY A 79 -1.60 -10.41 -4.40
CA GLY A 79 -1.29 -11.37 -3.35
C GLY A 79 -0.21 -10.90 -2.38
N GLU A 80 0.24 -9.66 -2.48
CA GLU A 80 1.32 -9.14 -1.64
C GLU A 80 0.75 -8.29 -0.50
N CYS A 81 1.23 -8.55 0.73
CA CYS A 81 0.83 -7.74 1.86
C CYS A 81 1.54 -6.40 1.85
N GLY A 82 0.80 -5.33 2.13
CA GLY A 82 1.36 -3.98 2.12
C GLY A 82 1.85 -3.55 0.74
N GLY A 83 1.50 -4.29 -0.31
CA GLY A 83 1.76 -3.92 -1.69
C GLY A 83 0.89 -2.74 -2.11
N GLU A 84 1.38 -1.97 -3.07
CA GLU A 84 0.67 -0.81 -3.61
C GLU A 84 -0.11 -1.15 -4.88
N ALA A 85 -0.11 -2.40 -5.34
CA ALA A 85 -0.73 -2.76 -6.60
C ALA A 85 -2.26 -2.58 -6.57
N VAL A 86 -2.80 -1.95 -7.61
CA VAL A 86 -4.23 -1.64 -7.74
C VAL A 86 -4.79 -2.34 -8.97
N SER A 87 -5.99 -2.92 -8.82
CA SER A 87 -6.69 -3.52 -9.94
C SER A 87 -7.28 -2.44 -10.85
N ASP A 88 -7.04 -2.56 -12.15
CA ASP A 88 -7.70 -1.75 -13.17
C ASP A 88 -9.15 -2.22 -13.43
N CYS A 89 -9.84 -1.50 -14.31
CA CYS A 89 -11.21 -1.80 -14.71
C CYS A 89 -11.35 -3.08 -15.56
N GLU A 90 -10.26 -3.58 -16.12
CA GLU A 90 -10.18 -4.87 -16.81
C GLU A 90 -9.94 -6.04 -15.84
N GLY A 91 -9.68 -5.74 -14.55
CA GLY A 91 -9.36 -6.71 -13.52
C GLY A 91 -7.90 -7.17 -13.54
N ASN A 92 -7.04 -6.49 -14.29
CA ASN A 92 -5.60 -6.70 -14.20
C ASN A 92 -5.06 -5.99 -12.98
N CYS A 93 -4.08 -6.61 -12.34
CA CYS A 93 -3.36 -5.99 -11.26
C CYS A 93 -2.13 -5.27 -11.80
N ASP A 94 -1.90 -4.02 -11.38
CA ASP A 94 -0.74 -3.24 -11.82
C ASP A 94 -0.05 -2.58 -10.63
N ASP A 95 1.29 -2.65 -10.61
CA ASP A 95 2.15 -1.88 -9.69
C ASP A 95 2.22 -0.40 -10.07
N ILE A 96 1.78 -0.07 -11.29
CA ILE A 96 1.84 1.29 -11.81
C ILE A 96 0.62 2.04 -11.28
N VAL A 97 0.80 2.68 -10.13
CA VAL A 97 -0.20 3.56 -9.52
C VAL A 97 0.24 5.00 -9.71
N TYR A 98 -0.63 5.79 -10.36
CA TYR A 98 -0.42 7.23 -10.48
C TYR A 98 -1.27 7.98 -9.47
N THR A 99 -0.72 9.06 -8.92
CA THR A 99 -1.49 10.00 -8.11
C THR A 99 -2.00 11.15 -8.97
N TYR A 100 -3.00 11.89 -8.48
CA TYR A 100 -3.40 13.15 -9.11
C TYR A 100 -2.21 14.11 -9.31
N ASN A 101 -1.24 14.13 -8.38
CA ASN A 101 -0.08 14.99 -8.50
C ASN A 101 0.83 14.59 -9.66
N ASP A 102 1.01 13.30 -9.95
CA ASP A 102 1.79 12.82 -11.09
C ASP A 102 1.16 13.28 -12.40
N ILE A 103 -0.16 13.09 -12.51
CA ILE A 103 -0.95 13.55 -13.65
C ILE A 103 -0.87 15.07 -13.81
N LYS A 104 -1.05 15.83 -12.71
CA LYS A 104 -0.96 17.30 -12.72
C LYS A 104 0.42 17.78 -13.15
N ASN A 105 1.48 17.13 -12.68
CA ASN A 105 2.85 17.47 -13.05
C ASN A 105 3.09 17.23 -14.54
N LYS A 106 2.61 16.11 -15.08
CA LYS A 106 2.67 15.82 -16.52
C LYS A 106 1.86 16.84 -17.34
N MET A 107 0.62 17.14 -16.94
CA MET A 107 -0.19 18.17 -17.59
C MET A 107 0.45 19.57 -17.53
N SER A 108 1.17 19.87 -16.44
CA SER A 108 1.89 21.13 -16.29
C SER A 108 3.09 21.21 -17.24
N SER A 109 3.82 20.11 -17.44
CA SER A 109 5.01 20.09 -18.30
C SER A 109 4.68 20.29 -19.77
N ILE A 110 3.48 19.89 -20.21
CA ILE A 110 2.96 20.12 -21.56
C ILE A 110 2.12 21.41 -21.69
N GLY A 111 1.96 22.17 -20.59
CA GLY A 111 1.34 23.50 -20.61
C GLY A 111 -0.19 23.54 -20.51
N CYS A 112 -0.88 22.43 -20.21
CA CYS A 112 -2.33 22.41 -20.08
C CYS A 112 -2.83 23.36 -18.97
N LEU A 113 -2.11 23.43 -17.85
CA LEU A 113 -2.47 24.28 -16.71
C LEU A 113 -2.38 25.78 -17.03
N GLY A 114 -1.68 26.18 -18.10
CA GLY A 114 -1.62 27.59 -18.51
C GLY A 114 -2.94 28.11 -19.10
N CYS A 115 -3.77 27.23 -19.64
CA CYS A 115 -5.04 27.58 -20.30
C CYS A 115 -6.27 27.10 -19.53
N HIS A 116 -6.11 26.16 -18.60
CA HIS A 116 -7.18 25.55 -17.82
C HIS A 116 -7.01 25.83 -16.32
N THR A 117 -7.24 27.09 -15.96
CA THR A 117 -7.08 27.63 -14.59
C THR A 117 -8.42 27.89 -13.89
N GLY A 118 -9.53 27.37 -14.41
CA GLY A 118 -10.89 27.61 -13.90
C GLY A 118 -11.53 28.93 -14.35
N THR A 119 -10.77 29.86 -14.94
CA THR A 119 -11.28 31.16 -15.43
C THR A 119 -11.34 31.27 -16.95
N SER A 120 -10.74 30.31 -17.65
CA SER A 120 -10.65 30.24 -19.11
C SER A 120 -11.06 28.85 -19.61
N SER A 121 -11.18 28.69 -20.93
CA SER A 121 -11.42 27.37 -21.56
C SER A 121 -12.65 26.62 -21.02
N GLY A 122 -13.76 27.34 -20.83
CA GLY A 122 -15.03 26.76 -20.34
C GLY A 122 -15.13 26.64 -18.82
N GLY A 123 -14.18 27.21 -18.07
CA GLY A 123 -14.15 27.16 -16.60
C GLY A 123 -13.50 25.89 -16.04
N LEU A 124 -12.83 25.11 -16.89
CA LEU A 124 -12.11 23.92 -16.48
C LEU A 124 -10.83 24.31 -15.73
N ASP A 125 -10.64 23.71 -14.55
CA ASP A 125 -9.44 23.84 -13.74
C ASP A 125 -8.72 22.49 -13.67
N LEU A 126 -7.53 22.40 -14.27
CA LEU A 126 -6.69 21.20 -14.19
C LEU A 126 -5.74 21.24 -13.00
N SER A 127 -5.69 22.34 -12.24
CA SER A 127 -4.78 22.53 -11.11
C SER A 127 -5.29 21.92 -9.80
N THR A 128 -6.54 21.48 -9.76
CA THR A 128 -7.15 20.78 -8.64
C THR A 128 -7.86 19.48 -9.06
N TYR A 129 -7.86 18.46 -8.19
CA TYR A 129 -8.60 17.22 -8.43
C TYR A 129 -10.10 17.48 -8.57
N ALA A 130 -10.65 18.39 -7.74
CA ALA A 130 -12.03 18.82 -7.84
C ALA A 130 -12.34 19.48 -9.19
N GLY A 131 -11.39 20.16 -9.83
CA GLY A 131 -11.60 20.73 -11.16
C GLY A 131 -11.77 19.67 -12.26
N LEU A 132 -11.25 18.46 -12.06
CA LEU A 132 -11.44 17.32 -12.95
C LEU A 132 -12.78 16.60 -12.74
N THR A 133 -13.23 16.51 -11.49
CA THR A 133 -14.38 15.70 -11.08
C THR A 133 -15.67 16.50 -10.87
N SER A 134 -15.59 17.81 -10.62
CA SER A 134 -16.74 18.63 -10.27
C SER A 134 -17.60 19.05 -11.46
N LEU A 135 -18.89 19.26 -11.19
CA LEU A 135 -19.85 19.87 -12.11
C LEU A 135 -19.70 21.40 -12.23
N ASN A 136 -18.59 21.97 -11.75
CA ASN A 136 -18.38 23.41 -11.64
C ASN A 136 -17.92 24.04 -12.96
N THR A 137 -17.66 23.21 -13.98
CA THR A 137 -17.43 23.65 -15.36
C THR A 137 -18.76 23.70 -16.11
N ASN A 138 -18.81 24.44 -17.22
CA ASN A 138 -20.00 24.45 -18.08
C ASN A 138 -20.34 23.08 -18.71
N SER A 139 -19.46 22.08 -18.55
CA SER A 139 -19.56 20.74 -19.15
C SER A 139 -19.71 19.62 -18.13
N GLY A 140 -19.73 19.91 -16.82
CA GLY A 140 -19.68 18.87 -15.79
C GLY A 140 -18.25 18.43 -15.45
N GLY A 141 -18.12 17.29 -14.75
CA GLY A 141 -16.84 16.62 -14.56
C GLY A 141 -16.34 16.02 -15.88
N ILE A 142 -15.02 15.96 -16.06
CA ILE A 142 -14.39 15.48 -17.30
C ILE A 142 -13.83 14.06 -17.19
N LEU A 143 -13.88 13.47 -16.00
CA LEU A 143 -13.53 12.08 -15.72
C LEU A 143 -14.80 11.25 -15.61
N ASP A 144 -14.78 10.10 -16.29
CA ASP A 144 -15.72 9.01 -16.08
C ASP A 144 -14.96 7.88 -15.39
N LEU A 145 -15.41 7.52 -14.19
CA LEU A 145 -14.78 6.51 -13.34
C LEU A 145 -15.56 5.20 -13.32
N ASP A 146 -16.64 5.10 -14.11
CA ASP A 146 -17.35 3.82 -14.29
C ASP A 146 -16.51 2.92 -15.20
N CYS A 147 -16.15 1.74 -14.71
CA CYS A 147 -15.35 0.78 -15.46
C CYS A 147 -15.94 0.34 -16.80
N ALA A 148 -17.26 0.47 -16.99
CA ALA A 148 -17.87 0.20 -18.29
C ALA A 148 -17.60 1.32 -19.33
N THR A 149 -17.32 2.54 -18.89
CA THR A 149 -17.32 3.73 -19.75
C THR A 149 -16.11 4.65 -19.54
N TYR A 150 -15.14 4.28 -18.71
CA TYR A 150 -14.00 5.12 -18.36
C TYR A 150 -13.18 5.65 -19.56
N THR A 151 -13.05 4.84 -20.62
CA THR A 151 -12.40 5.23 -21.90
C THR A 151 -13.12 6.37 -22.63
N THR A 152 -14.39 6.59 -22.29
CA THR A 152 -15.22 7.69 -22.78
C THR A 152 -15.14 8.92 -21.88
N SER A 153 -14.24 8.96 -20.90
CA SER A 153 -13.88 10.19 -20.18
C SER A 153 -13.66 11.33 -21.18
N ILE A 154 -14.30 12.48 -20.95
CA ILE A 154 -14.17 13.65 -21.84
C ILE A 154 -12.70 14.03 -22.01
N LEU A 155 -11.92 13.91 -20.93
CA LEU A 155 -10.48 14.12 -20.98
C LEU A 155 -9.81 13.26 -22.06
N LEU A 156 -9.99 11.93 -22.01
CA LEU A 156 -9.42 10.98 -22.97
C LEU A 156 -9.92 11.25 -24.40
N GLN A 157 -11.21 11.51 -24.58
CA GLN A 157 -11.78 11.83 -25.89
C GLN A 157 -11.13 13.08 -26.53
N LYS A 158 -10.74 14.07 -25.73
CA LYS A 158 -10.16 15.32 -26.23
C LYS A 158 -8.69 15.18 -26.58
N ILE A 159 -7.94 14.38 -25.83
CA ILE A 159 -6.48 14.25 -25.99
C ILE A 159 -6.07 13.08 -26.88
N ASN A 160 -6.88 12.02 -26.99
CA ASN A 160 -6.58 10.86 -27.81
C ASN A 160 -7.33 10.93 -29.16
N GLY A 161 -6.77 11.68 -30.11
CA GLY A 161 -7.36 11.90 -31.44
C GLY A 161 -8.47 12.95 -31.52
N GLY A 162 -8.77 13.61 -30.40
CA GLY A 162 -9.73 14.72 -30.32
C GLY A 162 -9.14 16.10 -30.61
N SER A 163 -9.87 17.14 -30.19
CA SER A 163 -9.51 18.54 -30.46
C SER A 163 -8.25 19.04 -29.77
N MET A 164 -7.73 18.31 -28.79
CA MET A 164 -6.51 18.65 -28.03
C MET A 164 -5.38 17.63 -28.24
N SER A 165 -5.50 16.72 -29.21
CA SER A 165 -4.52 15.66 -29.42
C SER A 165 -3.14 16.14 -29.84
N SER A 166 -3.03 17.37 -30.36
CA SER A 166 -1.72 17.96 -30.71
C SER A 166 -0.89 18.38 -29.50
N TYR A 167 -1.50 18.44 -28.30
CA TYR A 167 -0.85 18.88 -27.07
C TYR A 167 -0.51 17.73 -26.13
N ALA A 168 -1.10 16.55 -26.35
CA ALA A 168 -0.84 15.36 -25.53
C ALA A 168 0.12 14.42 -26.24
N ASP A 169 1.11 13.92 -25.50
CA ASP A 169 1.98 12.84 -25.93
C ASP A 169 1.40 11.48 -25.51
N SER A 170 1.95 10.40 -26.08
CA SER A 170 1.50 9.04 -25.78
C SER A 170 1.67 8.68 -24.31
N GLU A 171 2.69 9.23 -23.65
CA GLU A 171 2.95 9.01 -22.22
C GLU A 171 1.81 9.57 -21.35
N LEU A 172 1.37 10.81 -21.58
CA LEU A 172 0.24 11.37 -20.83
C LEU A 172 -1.05 10.56 -21.07
N ILE A 173 -1.28 10.12 -22.30
CA ILE A 173 -2.46 9.32 -22.64
C ILE A 173 -2.44 7.99 -21.88
N GLU A 174 -1.29 7.32 -21.83
CA GLU A 174 -1.09 6.08 -21.09
C GLU A 174 -1.29 6.30 -19.58
N MET A 175 -0.58 7.28 -19.00
CA MET A 175 -0.71 7.63 -17.57
C MET A 175 -2.16 7.90 -17.18
N LEU A 176 -2.88 8.71 -17.97
CA LEU A 176 -4.28 9.02 -17.70
C LEU A 176 -5.20 7.81 -17.87
N THR A 177 -4.94 6.96 -18.86
CA THR A 177 -5.77 5.77 -19.09
C THR A 177 -5.65 4.82 -17.91
N THR A 178 -4.42 4.53 -17.46
CA THR A 178 -4.15 3.70 -16.28
C THR A 178 -4.73 4.32 -15.00
N TRP A 179 -4.48 5.61 -14.76
CA TRP A 179 -4.98 6.28 -13.56
C TRP A 179 -6.51 6.26 -13.49
N ILE A 180 -7.20 6.51 -14.62
CA ILE A 180 -8.65 6.51 -14.69
C ILE A 180 -9.21 5.08 -14.56
N SER A 181 -8.59 4.08 -15.18
CA SER A 181 -9.02 2.68 -15.06
C SER A 181 -8.84 2.14 -13.63
N GLN A 182 -7.95 2.73 -12.83
CA GLN A 182 -7.80 2.46 -11.40
C GLN A 182 -8.76 3.29 -10.51
N GLY A 183 -9.71 4.01 -11.10
CA GLY A 183 -10.69 4.81 -10.38
C GLY A 183 -10.21 6.23 -10.02
N ALA A 184 -9.10 6.67 -10.59
CA ALA A 184 -8.52 8.01 -10.43
C ALA A 184 -8.39 8.45 -8.95
N PRO A 185 -7.59 7.76 -8.12
CA PRO A 185 -7.36 8.17 -6.73
C PRO A 185 -6.81 9.60 -6.66
N GLY A 186 -7.34 10.36 -5.69
CA GLY A 186 -7.13 11.81 -5.53
C GLY A 186 -5.79 12.22 -4.92
#